data_AF-A0A3E0QKE2-F1
#
_entry.id   AF-A0A3E0QKE2-F1
#
_cell.length_a   1.000
_cell.length_b   1.000
_cell.length_c   1.000
_cell.angle_alpha   90.00
_cell.angle_beta   90.00
_cell.angle_gamma   90.00
#
_symmetry.space_group_name_H-M   'P 1'
#
loop_
_entity.id
_entity.type
_entity.pdbx_description
1 polymer ?
#
loop_
_entity_poly.entity_id
_entity_poly.type
_entity_poly.pdbx_seq_one_letter_code
_entity_poly.pdbx_strand_id
1 'polypeptide(L)' 'MQTGIILAMLGTTEIIIIAVLILLLFGGSKIPKLMKGLGQGMNEFKKGMKEGASEDHSDADSEKKK' A
#
# COMPACT_ATOMS: atom_id res chain seq x y z
N MET A 1 27.35 -19.22 17.50
CA MET A 1 27.02 -19.48 16.07
C MET A 1 25.64 -20.11 15.88
N GLN A 2 25.13 -20.97 16.79
CA GLN A 2 23.83 -21.64 16.62
C GLN A 2 22.61 -20.81 17.11
N THR A 3 22.80 -19.90 18.07
CA THR A 3 21.73 -19.08 18.68
C THR A 3 21.22 -17.94 17.79
N GLY A 4 22.05 -17.45 16.87
CA GLY A 4 21.68 -16.35 15.96
C GLY A 4 20.63 -16.77 14.92
N ILE A 5 20.66 -18.03 14.50
CA ILE A 5 19.63 -18.59 13.61
C ILE A 5 18.29 -18.63 14.35
N ILE A 6 18.26 -18.99 15.63
CA ILE A 6 17.00 -19.02 16.41
C ILE A 6 16.40 -17.61 16.47
N LEU A 7 17.14 -16.58 16.87
CA LEU A 7 16.61 -15.21 16.94
C LEU A 7 16.22 -14.61 15.57
N ALA A 8 16.97 -14.91 14.51
CA ALA A 8 16.62 -14.48 13.15
C ALA A 8 15.39 -15.22 12.60
N MET A 9 15.23 -16.50 12.96
CA MET A 9 14.04 -17.30 12.63
C MET A 9 12.82 -16.87 13.45
N LEU A 10 12.96 -16.42 14.71
CA LEU A 10 11.81 -15.96 15.49
C LEU A 10 11.09 -14.81 14.76
N GLY A 11 11.78 -13.72 14.40
CA GLY A 11 11.09 -12.57 13.78
C GLY A 11 10.52 -12.83 12.37
N THR A 12 11.31 -13.42 11.46
CA THR A 12 10.89 -13.55 10.05
C THR A 12 10.06 -14.81 9.78
N THR A 13 10.36 -15.92 10.44
CA THR A 13 9.62 -17.18 10.23
C THR A 13 8.21 -17.08 10.81
N GLU A 14 8.01 -16.42 11.95
CA GLU A 14 6.68 -16.21 12.53
C GLU A 14 5.80 -15.33 11.61
N ILE A 15 6.37 -14.26 11.05
CA ILE A 15 5.67 -13.42 10.06
C ILE A 15 5.28 -14.25 8.82
N ILE A 16 6.19 -15.10 8.31
CA ILE A 16 5.90 -15.97 7.16
C ILE A 16 4.77 -16.96 7.50
N ILE A 17 4.80 -17.59 8.67
CA ILE A 17 3.76 -18.53 9.10
C ILE A 17 2.40 -17.83 9.19
N ILE A 18 2.34 -16.63 9.78
CA ILE A 18 1.12 -15.83 9.88
C ILE A 18 0.63 -15.45 8.48
N ALA A 19 1.52 -15.01 7.59
CA ALA A 19 1.18 -14.67 6.22
C ALA A 19 0.61 -15.88 5.46
N VAL A 20 1.18 -17.07 5.63
CA VAL A 20 0.69 -18.32 5.03
C VAL A 20 -0.68 -18.71 5.59
N LEU A 21 -0.91 -18.56 6.90
CA LEU A 21 -2.23 -18.79 7.51
C LEU A 21 -3.30 -17.85 6.95
N ILE A 22 -2.99 -16.56 6.84
CA ILE A 22 -3.88 -15.57 6.20
C ILE A 22 -4.13 -15.95 4.74
N LEU A 23 -3.09 -16.38 4.02
CA LEU A 23 -3.19 -16.81 2.64
C LEU A 23 -4.07 -18.06 2.47
N LEU A 24 -4.04 -19.01 3.41
CA LEU A 24 -4.91 -20.18 3.42
C LEU A 24 -6.37 -19.82 3.70
N LEU A 25 -6.63 -18.94 4.68
CA LEU A 25 -7.98 -18.52 5.06
C LEU A 25 -8.65 -17.65 3.99
N PHE A 26 -7.92 -16.68 3.45
CA PHE A 26 -8.45 -15.73 2.48
C PHE A 26 -8.21 -16.16 1.02
N GLY A 27 -7.24 -17.03 0.76
CA GLY A 27 -6.79 -17.38 -0.58
C GLY A 27 -5.86 -16.33 -1.18
N GLY A 28 -4.92 -16.77 -2.03
CA GLY A 28 -3.95 -15.88 -2.71
C GLY A 28 -4.55 -14.82 -3.62
N SER A 29 -5.80 -14.99 -4.04
CA SER A 29 -6.48 -14.03 -4.92
C SER A 29 -7.19 -12.90 -4.18
N LYS A 30 -7.51 -13.04 -2.88
CA LYS A 30 -8.26 -12.00 -2.14
C LYS A 30 -7.37 -10.83 -1.71
N ILE A 31 -6.14 -11.09 -1.27
CA ILE A 31 -5.19 -10.04 -0.85
C ILE A 31 -4.93 -9.04 -1.99
N PRO A 32 -4.58 -9.46 -3.23
CA PRO A 32 -4.37 -8.53 -4.34
C PRO A 32 -5.65 -7.80 -4.75
N LYS A 33 -6.81 -8.46 -4.68
CA LYS A 33 -8.10 -7.85 -5.03
C LYS A 33 -8.48 -6.74 -4.04
N LEU A 34 -8.25 -6.96 -2.74
CA LEU A 34 -8.44 -5.95 -1.69
C LEU A 34 -7.44 -4.80 -1.84
N MET A 35 -6.16 -5.08 -2.08
CA MET A 35 -5.13 -4.06 -2.33
C MET A 35 -5.47 -3.20 -3.55
N LYS A 36 -5.97 -3.81 -4.63
CA LYS A 36 -6.38 -3.07 -5.84
C LYS A 36 -7.54 -2.13 -5.55
N GLY A 37 -8.57 -2.60 -4.84
CA GLY A 37 -9.70 -1.75 -4.44
C GLY A 37 -9.28 -0.61 -3.50
N LEU A 38 -8.47 -0.92 -2.48
CA LEU A 38 -7.94 0.07 -1.55
C LEU A 38 -7.04 1.09 -2.25
N GLY A 39 -6.19 0.64 -3.18
CA GLY A 39 -5.30 1.50 -3.94
C GLY A 39 -6.04 2.45 -4.88
N GLN A 40 -7.10 1.97 -5.53
CA GLN A 40 -7.98 2.81 -6.34
C GLN A 40 -8.68 3.87 -5.48
N GLY A 41 -9.27 3.47 -4.35
CA GLY A 41 -9.90 4.41 -3.42
C GLY A 41 -8.93 5.44 -2.85
N MET A 42 -7.71 5.03 -2.47
CA MET A 42 -6.66 5.94 -1.99
C MET A 42 -6.22 6.92 -3.09
N ASN A 43 -6.13 6.47 -4.34
CA ASN A 43 -5.76 7.32 -5.47
C ASN A 43 -6.84 8.36 -5.79
N GLU A 44 -8.11 7.96 -5.80
CA GLU A 44 -9.26 8.87 -5.98
C GLU A 44 -9.37 9.85 -4.81
N PHE A 45 -9.18 9.38 -3.57
CA PHE A 45 -9.15 10.22 -2.38
C PHE A 45 -8.04 11.28 -2.47
N LYS A 46 -6.82 10.87 -2.85
CA LYS A 46 -5.69 11.80 -3.02
C LYS A 46 -5.94 12.80 -4.15
N LYS A 47 -6.58 12.36 -5.24
CA LYS A 47 -6.95 13.24 -6.37
C LYS A 47 -7.98 14.29 -5.96
N GLY A 48 -9.08 13.87 -5.32
CA GLY A 48 -10.11 14.79 -4.83
C GLY A 48 -9.59 15.76 -3.77
N MET A 49 -8.69 15.31 -2.89
CA MET A 49 -8.03 16.19 -1.91
C MET A 49 -7.11 17.21 -2.57
N LYS A 50 -6.44 16.85 -3.67
CA LYS A 50 -5.59 17.77 -4.43
C LYS A 50 -6.40 18.77 -5.25
N GLU A 51 -7.48 18.32 -5.89
CA GLU A 51 -8.40 19.18 -6.64
C GLU A 51 -9.07 20.20 -5.71
N GLY A 52 -9.60 19.75 -4.56
CA GLY A 52 -10.17 20.66 -3.56
C GLY A 52 -9.17 21.59 -2.89
N ALA A 53 -7.87 21.24 -2.87
CA ALA A 53 -6.81 22.12 -2.39
C ALA A 53 -6.27 23.06 -3.49
N SER A 54 -6.46 22.74 -4.78
CA SER A 54 -6.04 23.56 -5.93
C SER A 54 -7.12 24.53 -6.40
N GLU A 55 -8.38 24.33 -6.04
CA GLU A 55 -9.46 25.31 -6.28
C GLU A 55 -9.31 26.60 -5.44
N ASP A 56 -8.43 26.63 -4.43
CA ASP A 56 -8.02 27.86 -3.71
C ASP A 56 -6.80 28.57 -4.34
N HIS A 57 -6.17 27.96 -5.36
CA HIS A 57 -4.98 28.48 -6.05
C HIS A 57 -5.06 28.23 -7.57
N SER A 58 -6.10 28.78 -8.21
CA SER A 58 -6.22 28.80 -9.67
C SER A 58 -6.06 30.23 -10.20
N ASP A 59 -4.88 30.83 -10.02
CA ASP A 59 -4.44 32.04 -10.74
C ASP A 59 -2.89 32.09 -10.76
N ALA A 60 -2.24 31.08 -11.35
CA ALA A 60 -0.89 31.16 -11.93
C ALA A 60 -0.40 29.76 -12.31
N ASP A 61 -0.61 29.33 -13.55
CA ASP A 61 0.48 28.80 -14.40
C ASP A 61 -0.11 28.40 -15.76
N SER A 62 -0.29 29.42 -16.59
CA SER A 62 -0.52 29.25 -18.03
C SER A 62 0.68 29.78 -18.80
N GLU A 63 1.91 29.28 -18.57
CA GLU A 63 2.98 29.49 -19.57
C GLU A 63 4.20 28.56 -19.43
N LYS A 64 4.19 27.46 -20.20
CA LYS A 64 5.31 26.90 -21.01
C LYS A 64 4.93 25.46 -21.37
N LYS A 65 4.84 25.10 -22.64
CA LYS A 65 6.03 24.92 -23.47
C LYS A 65 5.65 24.92 -24.95
N LYS A 66 5.94 26.04 -25.61
CA LYS A 66 6.32 26.09 -27.03
C LYS A 66 7.80 25.71 -27.15
#